data_AF-A0A2N5FV37-F1
#
_entry.id   AF-A0A2N5FV37-F1
#
_cell.length_a   1.000
_cell.length_b   1.000
_cell.length_c   1.000
_cell.angle_alpha   90.00
_cell.angle_beta   90.00
_cell.angle_gamma   90.00
#
_symmetry.space_group_name_H-M   'P 1'
#
loop_
_entity.id
_entity.type
_entity.pdbx_description
1 polymer ?
#
loop_
_entity_poly.entity_id
_entity_poly.type
_entity_poly.pdbx_seq_one_letter_code
_entity_poly.pdbx_strand_id
1 'polypeptide(L)'
;MSPDVEFSLIVGTPVKLDDLGYIYLPTIKEIATIGFTNYQTYLSNLLITKNDFIKMLEIKDDYLSEFNSMSDFEAYRTICIGVPEFKEVVIEALEYFTKSRFSFSDENFFISTDTSSSPLSEDQFYFIQDILRIANNIEKDSDEEDFNPANEMAKKFMDMIKKNKKKQPKRKEKINLISIISSLRWKSCESENINNLTVYQLYDGFSRLNAIDDYHYTLTGIYSGTVDLKKANLSDKHWANIIKK
;
A
#
# COMPACT_ATOMS: atom_id res chain seq x y z
N MET A 1 3.71 12.94 2.19
CA MET A 1 2.56 12.85 1.25
C MET A 1 2.06 14.25 0.96
N SER A 2 1.70 14.56 -0.29
CA SER A 2 1.12 15.88 -0.63
C SER A 2 -0.30 16.00 -0.05
N PRO A 3 -0.73 17.18 0.46
CA PRO A 3 -2.10 17.40 0.93
C PRO A 3 -3.17 17.07 -0.11
N ASP A 4 -2.89 17.32 -1.40
CA ASP A 4 -3.83 17.04 -2.48
C ASP A 4 -4.07 15.54 -2.69
N VAL A 5 -3.00 14.74 -2.50
CA VAL A 5 -3.08 13.27 -2.56
C VAL A 5 -3.92 12.78 -1.40
N GLU A 6 -3.61 13.20 -0.18
CA GLU A 6 -4.37 12.80 1.02
C GLU A 6 -5.84 13.15 0.88
N PHE A 7 -6.16 14.37 0.42
CA PHE A 7 -7.53 14.80 0.18
C PHE A 7 -8.23 13.92 -0.87
N SER A 8 -7.55 13.60 -1.97
CA SER A 8 -8.09 12.72 -3.02
C SER A 8 -8.43 11.33 -2.48
N LEU A 9 -7.57 10.78 -1.62
CA LEU A 9 -7.79 9.49 -0.95
C LEU A 9 -8.99 9.51 0.01
N ILE A 10 -9.16 10.60 0.79
CA ILE A 10 -10.31 10.76 1.70
C ILE A 10 -11.61 10.85 0.92
N VAL A 11 -11.64 11.65 -0.16
CA VAL A 11 -12.86 11.90 -0.93
C VAL A 11 -13.17 10.74 -1.88
N GLY A 12 -12.17 9.92 -2.23
CA GLY A 12 -12.32 8.81 -3.17
C GLY A 12 -12.24 9.26 -4.63
N THR A 13 -11.51 10.33 -4.91
CA THR A 13 -11.25 10.80 -6.27
C THR A 13 -9.93 10.24 -6.80
N PRO A 14 -9.78 10.09 -8.13
CA PRO A 14 -8.53 9.64 -8.73
C PRO A 14 -7.36 10.56 -8.39
N VAL A 15 -6.18 9.98 -8.15
CA VAL A 15 -4.95 10.72 -7.85
C VAL A 15 -4.24 11.06 -9.16
N LYS A 16 -3.83 12.32 -9.35
CA LYS A 16 -3.13 12.73 -10.57
C LYS A 16 -1.77 12.05 -10.69
N LEU A 17 -1.48 11.45 -11.85
CA LEU A 17 -0.18 10.89 -12.24
C LEU A 17 0.48 11.84 -13.25
N ASP A 18 1.00 12.95 -12.73
CA ASP A 18 1.60 14.04 -13.52
C ASP A 18 0.82 14.34 -14.81
N ASP A 19 1.50 14.34 -15.96
CA ASP A 19 0.92 14.58 -17.27
C ASP A 19 0.46 13.29 -17.98
N LEU A 20 0.57 12.12 -17.33
CA LEU A 20 0.23 10.82 -17.90
C LEU A 20 -1.21 10.39 -17.63
N GLY A 21 -1.90 11.02 -16.66
CA GLY A 21 -3.30 10.76 -16.38
C GLY A 21 -3.60 10.67 -14.88
N TYR A 22 -4.32 9.63 -14.48
CA TYR A 22 -4.80 9.46 -13.11
C TYR A 22 -4.71 8.01 -12.64
N ILE A 23 -4.53 7.83 -11.33
CA ILE A 23 -4.63 6.56 -10.62
C ILE A 23 -6.01 6.48 -9.97
N TYR A 24 -6.79 5.49 -10.39
CA TYR A 24 -8.12 5.18 -9.92
C TYR A 24 -8.06 4.10 -8.85
N LEU A 25 -8.62 4.40 -7.68
CA LEU A 25 -8.74 3.45 -6.59
C LEU A 25 -10.11 2.81 -6.64
N PRO A 26 -10.21 1.48 -6.79
CA PRO A 26 -11.51 0.83 -6.91
C PRO A 26 -12.24 0.85 -5.58
N THR A 27 -13.55 1.00 -5.66
CA THR A 27 -14.48 0.78 -4.56
C THR A 27 -14.57 -0.71 -4.22
N ILE A 28 -15.08 -1.04 -3.03
CA ILE A 28 -15.33 -2.44 -2.66
C ILE A 28 -16.24 -3.15 -3.66
N LYS A 29 -17.23 -2.44 -4.21
CA LYS A 29 -18.11 -2.99 -5.24
C LYS A 29 -17.35 -3.33 -6.52
N GLU A 30 -16.45 -2.48 -6.96
CA GLU A 30 -15.61 -2.74 -8.15
C GLU A 30 -14.65 -3.89 -7.90
N ILE A 31 -14.03 -3.96 -6.71
CA ILE A 31 -13.19 -5.11 -6.29
C ILE A 31 -14.00 -6.41 -6.31
N ALA A 32 -15.22 -6.39 -5.78
CA ALA A 32 -16.09 -7.56 -5.80
C ALA A 32 -16.49 -7.98 -7.24
N THR A 33 -16.56 -7.03 -8.16
CA THR A 33 -16.90 -7.28 -9.56
C THR A 33 -15.77 -7.98 -10.32
N ILE A 34 -14.51 -7.55 -10.11
CA ILE A 34 -13.34 -8.21 -10.72
C ILE A 34 -12.92 -9.49 -9.97
N GLY A 35 -13.35 -9.64 -8.73
CA GLY A 35 -12.97 -10.71 -7.83
C GLY A 35 -11.82 -10.31 -6.90
N PHE A 36 -11.98 -10.61 -5.60
CA PHE A 36 -11.00 -10.25 -4.58
C PHE A 36 -9.62 -10.87 -4.81
N THR A 37 -9.57 -12.11 -5.30
CA THR A 37 -8.30 -12.79 -5.65
C THR A 37 -7.58 -12.05 -6.77
N ASN A 38 -8.29 -11.63 -7.82
CA ASN A 38 -7.69 -10.90 -8.94
C ASN A 38 -7.15 -9.54 -8.49
N TYR A 39 -7.92 -8.82 -7.66
CA TYR A 39 -7.45 -7.59 -7.04
C TYR A 39 -6.17 -7.78 -6.21
N GLN A 40 -6.13 -8.84 -5.39
CA GLN A 40 -4.93 -9.17 -4.62
C GLN A 40 -3.74 -9.53 -5.51
N THR A 41 -3.97 -10.27 -6.59
CA THR A 41 -2.95 -10.59 -7.60
C THR A 41 -2.39 -9.32 -8.24
N TYR A 42 -3.23 -8.37 -8.64
CA TYR A 42 -2.77 -7.10 -9.21
C TYR A 42 -1.92 -6.31 -8.22
N LEU A 43 -2.37 -6.17 -6.98
CA LEU A 43 -1.59 -5.50 -5.93
C LEU A 43 -0.27 -6.22 -5.65
N SER A 44 -0.28 -7.54 -5.47
CA SER A 44 0.91 -8.30 -5.10
C SER A 44 1.98 -8.24 -6.19
N ASN A 45 1.59 -8.29 -7.46
CA ASN A 45 2.53 -8.23 -8.57
C ASN A 45 3.03 -6.80 -8.81
N LEU A 46 2.20 -5.76 -8.65
CA LEU A 46 2.67 -4.38 -8.75
C LEU A 46 3.57 -3.96 -7.58
N LEU A 47 3.32 -4.47 -6.38
CA LEU A 47 4.02 -4.07 -5.15
C LEU A 47 5.18 -4.99 -4.76
N ILE A 48 5.50 -5.97 -5.60
CA ILE A 48 6.64 -6.85 -5.36
C ILE A 48 7.94 -6.04 -5.36
N THR A 49 8.82 -6.34 -4.41
CA THR A 49 10.11 -5.65 -4.29
C THR A 49 11.22 -6.45 -4.98
N LYS A 50 12.35 -5.78 -5.23
CA LYS A 50 13.58 -6.44 -5.68
C LYS A 50 13.98 -7.60 -4.77
N ASN A 51 13.86 -7.40 -3.45
CA ASN A 51 14.17 -8.43 -2.46
C ASN A 51 13.22 -9.64 -2.53
N ASP A 52 11.99 -9.43 -2.96
CA ASP A 52 11.04 -10.53 -3.15
C ASP A 52 11.36 -11.33 -4.40
N PHE A 53 11.76 -10.69 -5.50
CA PHE A 53 12.28 -11.40 -6.67
C PHE A 53 13.50 -12.27 -6.35
N ILE A 54 14.48 -11.74 -5.59
CA ILE A 54 15.65 -12.52 -5.15
C ILE A 54 15.22 -13.79 -4.42
N LYS A 55 14.22 -13.70 -3.53
CA LYS A 55 13.72 -14.85 -2.75
C LYS A 55 12.91 -15.82 -3.62
N MET A 56 12.06 -15.32 -4.51
CA MET A 56 11.12 -16.13 -5.29
C MET A 56 11.81 -16.87 -6.44
N LEU A 57 12.77 -16.24 -7.10
CA LEU A 57 13.47 -16.78 -8.27
C LEU A 57 14.75 -17.55 -7.89
N GLU A 58 15.09 -17.62 -6.60
CA GLU A 58 16.32 -18.25 -6.11
C GLU A 58 17.55 -17.79 -6.89
N ILE A 59 17.68 -16.46 -7.10
CA ILE A 59 18.75 -15.88 -7.91
C ILE A 59 20.10 -16.33 -7.35
N LYS A 60 20.89 -17.00 -8.19
CA LYS A 60 22.22 -17.52 -7.82
C LYS A 60 23.17 -16.40 -7.44
N ASP A 61 24.10 -16.69 -6.53
CA ASP A 61 25.09 -15.73 -6.03
C ASP A 61 25.86 -15.00 -7.15
N ASP A 62 26.12 -15.68 -8.26
CA ASP A 62 26.83 -15.14 -9.43
C ASP A 62 26.11 -13.91 -10.03
N TYR A 63 24.77 -13.92 -10.08
CA TYR A 63 23.95 -12.82 -10.63
C TYR A 63 23.45 -11.85 -9.56
N LEU A 64 23.64 -12.19 -8.29
CA LEU A 64 23.14 -11.41 -7.17
C LEU A 64 23.83 -10.04 -7.06
N SER A 65 25.10 -9.97 -7.46
CA SER A 65 25.87 -8.70 -7.47
C SER A 65 25.32 -7.71 -8.50
N GLU A 66 25.00 -8.18 -9.72
CA GLU A 66 24.38 -7.40 -10.79
C GLU A 66 22.99 -6.93 -10.37
N PHE A 67 22.15 -7.84 -9.85
CA PHE A 67 20.79 -7.50 -9.43
C PHE A 67 20.77 -6.49 -8.28
N ASN A 68 21.72 -6.57 -7.34
CA ASN A 68 21.83 -5.57 -6.26
C ASN A 68 22.28 -4.19 -6.74
N SER A 69 22.97 -4.11 -7.89
CA SER A 69 23.40 -2.83 -8.47
C SER A 69 22.28 -2.11 -9.24
N MET A 70 21.25 -2.84 -9.66
CA MET A 70 20.07 -2.29 -10.31
C MET A 70 19.18 -1.54 -9.32
N SER A 71 18.53 -0.49 -9.80
CA SER A 71 17.36 0.08 -9.15
C SER A 71 16.23 -0.95 -9.06
N ASP A 72 15.26 -0.72 -8.18
CA ASP A 72 14.11 -1.62 -8.05
C ASP A 72 13.28 -1.66 -9.33
N PHE A 73 13.15 -0.53 -10.03
CA PHE A 73 12.46 -0.46 -11.33
C PHE A 73 13.21 -1.18 -12.45
N GLU A 74 14.54 -1.07 -12.53
CA GLU A 74 15.34 -1.84 -13.51
C GLU A 74 15.24 -3.34 -13.27
N ALA A 75 15.36 -3.77 -12.02
CA ALA A 75 15.17 -5.16 -11.64
C ALA A 75 13.77 -5.66 -12.05
N TYR A 76 12.74 -4.85 -11.80
CA TYR A 76 11.36 -5.14 -12.17
C TYR A 76 11.19 -5.32 -13.69
N ARG A 77 11.70 -4.38 -14.50
CA ARG A 77 11.66 -4.47 -15.97
C ARG A 77 12.42 -5.70 -16.49
N THR A 78 13.55 -6.02 -15.86
CA THR A 78 14.34 -7.22 -16.18
C THR A 78 13.51 -8.49 -15.98
N ILE A 79 12.77 -8.60 -14.88
CA ILE A 79 11.87 -9.73 -14.65
C ILE A 79 10.74 -9.78 -15.69
N CYS A 80 10.15 -8.64 -16.07
CA CYS A 80 9.14 -8.60 -17.13
C CYS A 80 9.65 -9.06 -18.50
N ILE A 81 10.95 -8.89 -18.79
CA ILE A 81 11.58 -9.43 -20.00
C ILE A 81 11.69 -10.96 -19.89
N GLY A 82 12.14 -11.47 -18.74
CA GLY A 82 12.39 -12.89 -18.53
C GLY A 82 11.15 -13.75 -18.27
N VAL A 83 10.05 -13.16 -17.79
CA VAL A 83 8.84 -13.86 -17.36
C VAL A 83 7.61 -13.22 -18.02
N PRO A 84 7.20 -13.71 -19.21
CA PRO A 84 6.08 -13.14 -19.97
C PRO A 84 4.76 -13.09 -19.20
N GLU A 85 4.46 -14.12 -18.41
CA GLU A 85 3.23 -14.21 -17.62
C GLU A 85 3.17 -13.14 -16.53
N PHE A 86 4.32 -12.85 -15.90
CA PHE A 86 4.43 -11.77 -14.92
C PHE A 86 4.18 -10.42 -15.60
N LYS A 87 4.81 -10.17 -16.75
CA LYS A 87 4.61 -8.96 -17.54
C LYS A 87 3.14 -8.75 -17.92
N GLU A 88 2.42 -9.79 -18.36
CA GLU A 88 0.99 -9.69 -18.70
C GLU A 88 0.16 -9.24 -17.50
N VAL A 89 0.36 -9.87 -16.33
CA VAL A 89 -0.36 -9.50 -15.09
C VAL A 89 -0.04 -8.06 -14.67
N VAL A 90 1.22 -7.62 -14.84
CA VAL A 90 1.62 -6.23 -14.53
C VAL A 90 0.94 -5.24 -15.46
N ILE A 91 0.91 -5.52 -16.77
CA ILE A 91 0.22 -4.66 -17.74
C ILE A 91 -1.26 -4.56 -17.36
N GLU A 92 -1.95 -5.69 -17.15
CA GLU A 92 -3.35 -5.70 -16.73
C GLU A 92 -3.59 -4.88 -15.46
N ALA A 93 -2.70 -5.01 -14.47
CA ALA A 93 -2.80 -4.28 -13.21
C ALA A 93 -2.60 -2.76 -13.42
N LEU A 94 -1.60 -2.36 -14.21
CA LEU A 94 -1.37 -0.95 -14.57
C LEU A 94 -2.58 -0.38 -15.31
N GLU A 95 -3.10 -1.10 -16.31
CA GLU A 95 -4.29 -0.67 -17.06
C GLU A 95 -5.52 -0.56 -16.16
N TYR A 96 -5.69 -1.49 -15.22
CA TYR A 96 -6.81 -1.47 -14.27
C TYR A 96 -6.78 -0.23 -13.38
N PHE A 97 -5.63 0.07 -12.76
CA PHE A 97 -5.51 1.21 -11.84
C PHE A 97 -5.40 2.55 -12.55
N THR A 98 -4.94 2.62 -13.79
CA THR A 98 -4.79 3.90 -14.51
C THR A 98 -5.90 4.17 -15.50
N LYS A 99 -6.72 3.15 -15.82
CA LYS A 99 -7.70 3.14 -16.91
C LYS A 99 -7.12 3.56 -18.26
N SER A 100 -5.81 3.39 -18.42
CA SER A 100 -5.05 3.76 -19.61
C SER A 100 -4.44 2.51 -20.21
N ARG A 101 -4.17 2.49 -21.52
CA ARG A 101 -3.57 1.33 -22.16
C ARG A 101 -2.07 1.30 -21.94
N PHE A 102 -1.53 0.11 -21.67
CA PHE A 102 -0.11 -0.10 -21.47
C PHE A 102 0.47 -1.06 -22.51
N SER A 103 1.68 -0.77 -22.96
CA SER A 103 2.48 -1.69 -23.77
C SER A 103 3.87 -1.84 -23.18
N PHE A 104 4.50 -2.99 -23.39
CA PHE A 104 5.89 -3.21 -23.02
C PHE A 104 6.71 -3.42 -24.30
N SER A 105 7.58 -2.46 -24.60
CA SER A 105 8.45 -2.44 -25.77
C SER A 105 9.79 -1.83 -25.38
N ASP A 106 10.87 -2.14 -26.09
CA ASP A 106 12.19 -1.58 -25.82
C ASP A 106 12.59 -1.61 -24.34
N GLU A 107 12.27 -2.74 -23.67
CA GLU A 107 12.57 -2.96 -22.25
C GLU A 107 11.94 -1.93 -21.30
N ASN A 108 10.85 -1.28 -21.70
CA ASN A 108 10.12 -0.33 -20.86
C ASN A 108 8.60 -0.41 -21.03
N PHE A 109 7.88 0.08 -20.03
CA PHE A 109 6.44 0.30 -20.08
C PHE A 109 6.12 1.62 -20.76
N PHE A 110 5.08 1.61 -21.57
CA PHE A 110 4.58 2.79 -22.26
C PHE A 110 3.09 2.93 -22.02
N ILE A 111 2.68 4.12 -21.57
CA ILE A 111 1.27 4.48 -21.47
C ILE A 111 0.81 5.11 -22.78
N SER A 112 -0.26 4.58 -23.34
CA SER A 112 -0.88 5.08 -24.57
C SER A 112 -2.04 6.00 -24.22
N THR A 113 -1.93 7.26 -24.65
CA THR A 113 -3.03 8.23 -24.68
C THR A 113 -3.63 8.26 -26.08
N ASP A 114 -4.75 8.96 -26.26
CA ASP A 114 -5.40 9.11 -27.58
C ASP A 114 -4.48 9.73 -28.66
N THR A 115 -3.40 10.41 -28.25
CA THR A 115 -2.55 11.19 -29.16
C THR A 115 -1.07 10.78 -29.16
N SER A 116 -0.59 10.10 -28.12
CA SER A 116 0.82 9.74 -28.00
C SER A 116 1.03 8.52 -27.10
N SER A 117 2.17 7.87 -27.27
CA SER A 117 2.69 6.86 -26.35
C SER A 117 3.88 7.47 -25.61
N SER A 118 3.84 7.44 -24.28
CA SER A 118 4.90 8.01 -23.43
C SER A 118 5.52 6.92 -22.56
N PRO A 119 6.85 6.87 -22.41
CA PRO A 119 7.49 5.90 -21.54
C PRO A 119 7.15 6.21 -20.08
N LEU A 120 6.89 5.16 -19.30
CA LEU A 120 6.74 5.27 -17.85
C LEU A 120 8.14 5.47 -17.24
N SER A 121 8.31 6.56 -16.51
CA SER A 121 9.54 6.80 -15.76
C SER A 121 9.56 6.01 -14.45
N GLU A 122 10.76 5.85 -13.90
CA GLU A 122 10.97 5.22 -12.60
C GLU A 122 10.21 5.94 -11.47
N ASP A 123 10.29 7.27 -11.42
CA ASP A 123 9.59 8.08 -10.40
C ASP A 123 8.07 7.90 -10.47
N GLN A 124 7.51 7.83 -11.68
CA GLN A 124 6.08 7.60 -11.88
C GLN A 124 5.67 6.19 -11.47
N PHE A 125 6.52 5.19 -11.75
CA PHE A 125 6.27 3.82 -11.30
C PHE A 125 6.27 3.73 -9.76
N TYR A 126 7.26 4.32 -9.09
CA TYR A 126 7.29 4.37 -7.63
C TYR A 126 6.12 5.16 -7.05
N PHE A 127 5.72 6.25 -7.69
CA PHE A 127 4.54 7.00 -7.28
C PHE A 127 3.27 6.15 -7.36
N ILE A 128 3.07 5.38 -8.43
CA ILE A 128 1.95 4.41 -8.52
C ILE A 128 2.01 3.41 -7.37
N GLN A 129 3.18 2.81 -7.12
CA GLN A 129 3.34 1.84 -6.04
C GLN A 129 3.03 2.44 -4.67
N ASP A 130 3.54 3.63 -4.37
CA ASP A 130 3.32 4.32 -3.10
C ASP A 130 1.84 4.65 -2.90
N ILE A 131 1.15 5.17 -3.92
CA ILE A 131 -0.29 5.42 -3.87
C ILE A 131 -1.07 4.13 -3.60
N LEU A 132 -0.74 3.03 -4.29
CA LEU A 132 -1.40 1.75 -4.08
C LEU A 132 -1.15 1.17 -2.68
N ARG A 133 0.06 1.34 -2.13
CA ARG A 133 0.37 0.93 -0.74
C ARG A 133 -0.47 1.71 0.26
N ILE A 134 -0.46 3.03 0.16
CA ILE A 134 -1.22 3.92 1.04
C ILE A 134 -2.71 3.60 0.94
N ALA A 135 -3.24 3.50 -0.28
CA ALA A 135 -4.64 3.24 -0.55
C ALA A 135 -5.14 1.91 0.04
N ASN A 136 -4.23 0.94 0.21
CA ASN A 136 -4.54 -0.39 0.74
C ASN A 136 -4.07 -0.59 2.18
N ASN A 137 -3.59 0.46 2.85
CA ASN A 137 -3.02 0.38 4.20
C ASN A 137 -1.94 -0.71 4.32
N ILE A 138 -1.09 -0.80 3.29
CA ILE A 138 0.05 -1.72 3.25
C ILE A 138 1.27 -0.95 3.72
N GLU A 139 1.83 -1.35 4.86
CA GLU A 139 3.07 -0.78 5.37
C GLU A 139 4.21 -1.04 4.38
N LYS A 140 5.01 -0.01 4.11
CA LYS A 140 6.31 -0.19 3.46
C LYS A 140 7.20 -0.87 4.51
N ASP A 141 7.85 -1.98 4.15
CA ASP A 141 8.78 -2.64 5.06
C ASP A 141 9.87 -1.63 5.44
N SER A 142 9.76 -1.07 6.66
CA SER A 142 10.67 -0.05 7.21
C SER A 142 12.12 -0.51 7.39
N ASP A 143 12.42 -1.77 7.03
CA ASP A 143 13.77 -2.34 7.01
C ASP A 143 14.53 -2.07 5.68
N GLU A 144 13.92 -1.28 4.77
CA GLU A 144 14.45 -0.89 3.46
C GLU A 144 14.65 0.63 3.28
N GLU A 145 14.52 1.45 4.33
CA GLU A 145 15.05 2.82 4.29
C GLU A 145 16.58 2.78 4.34
N ASP A 146 17.22 3.01 3.19
CA ASP A 146 18.52 3.68 2.96
C ASP A 146 19.60 3.55 4.05
N PHE A 147 19.81 2.37 4.61
CA PHE A 147 21.03 2.14 5.39
C PHE A 147 22.10 1.56 4.48
N ASN A 148 22.89 2.44 3.87
CA ASN A 148 24.13 2.09 3.21
C ASN A 148 25.20 1.85 4.31
N PRO A 149 25.51 0.58 4.67
CA PRO A 149 26.39 0.32 5.80
C PRO A 149 27.81 0.79 5.46
N ALA A 150 28.27 1.84 6.14
CA ALA A 150 29.61 2.39 5.94
C ALA A 150 30.75 1.40 6.30
N ASN A 151 30.46 0.27 6.96
CA ASN A 151 31.44 -0.78 7.27
C ASN A 151 30.83 -2.20 7.35
N GLU A 152 31.68 -3.22 7.22
CA GLU A 152 31.27 -4.65 7.29
C GLU A 152 30.61 -5.05 8.61
N MET A 153 30.97 -4.38 9.71
CA MET A 153 30.42 -4.63 11.04
C MET A 153 28.94 -4.21 11.13
N ALA A 154 28.60 -3.06 10.56
CA ALA A 154 27.24 -2.55 10.48
C ALA A 154 26.37 -3.48 9.61
N LYS A 155 26.93 -3.98 8.49
CA LYS A 155 26.27 -4.99 7.65
C LYS A 155 25.98 -6.28 8.43
N LYS A 156 26.98 -6.82 9.15
CA LYS A 156 26.81 -8.03 9.99
C LYS A 156 25.81 -7.85 11.13
N PHE A 157 25.79 -6.69 11.76
CA PHE A 157 24.84 -6.36 12.82
C PHE A 157 23.39 -6.29 12.27
N MET A 158 23.21 -5.73 11.08
CA MET A 158 21.91 -5.70 10.39
C MET A 158 21.45 -7.08 9.96
N ASP A 159 22.33 -7.88 9.39
CA ASP A 159 22.01 -9.27 9.03
C ASP A 159 21.56 -10.06 10.26
N MET A 160 22.15 -9.78 11.42
CA MET A 160 21.74 -10.38 12.69
C MET A 160 20.36 -9.90 13.15
N ILE A 161 20.06 -8.60 13.07
CA ILE A 161 18.73 -8.03 13.38
C ILE A 161 17.67 -8.59 12.43
N LYS A 162 17.90 -8.59 11.12
CA LYS A 162 16.99 -9.13 10.09
C LYS A 162 16.77 -10.63 10.29
N LYS A 163 17.81 -11.42 10.62
CA LYS A 163 17.68 -12.84 10.96
C LYS A 163 16.87 -13.06 12.25
N ASN A 164 17.05 -12.21 13.26
CA ASN A 164 16.31 -12.31 14.51
C ASN A 164 14.84 -11.93 14.35
N LYS A 165 14.52 -10.92 13.53
CA LYS A 165 13.13 -10.58 13.15
C LYS A 165 12.45 -11.73 12.38
N LYS A 166 13.15 -12.34 11.41
CA LYS A 166 12.64 -13.50 10.64
C LYS A 166 12.38 -14.75 11.51
N LYS A 167 13.09 -14.90 12.63
CA LYS A 167 12.92 -16.01 13.59
C LYS A 167 11.78 -15.77 14.59
N GLN A 168 11.26 -14.55 14.72
CA GLN A 168 10.09 -14.32 15.54
C GLN A 168 8.86 -14.91 14.85
N PRO A 169 7.99 -15.64 15.58
CA PRO A 169 6.74 -16.12 15.00
C PRO A 169 5.94 -14.92 14.51
N LYS A 170 5.68 -14.85 13.19
CA LYS A 170 4.79 -13.83 12.62
C LYS A 170 3.48 -13.89 13.39
N ARG A 171 3.14 -12.80 14.08
CA ARG A 171 1.84 -12.70 14.76
C ARG A 171 0.78 -12.94 13.70
N LYS A 172 -0.10 -13.92 13.90
CA LYS A 172 -1.24 -14.12 13.00
C LYS A 172 -2.05 -12.83 12.99
N GLU A 173 -2.25 -12.25 11.81
CA GLU A 173 -3.13 -11.10 11.65
C GLU A 173 -4.52 -11.47 12.18
N LYS A 174 -4.99 -10.72 13.16
CA LYS A 174 -6.30 -10.94 13.79
C LYS A 174 -7.44 -10.22 13.07
N ILE A 175 -7.09 -9.22 12.27
CA ILE A 175 -8.00 -8.33 11.57
C ILE A 175 -7.55 -8.29 10.11
N ASN A 176 -8.48 -8.53 9.19
CA ASN A 176 -8.27 -8.40 7.75
C ASN A 176 -9.37 -7.52 7.12
N LEU A 177 -9.21 -7.15 5.84
CA LEU A 177 -10.16 -6.30 5.13
C LEU A 177 -11.60 -6.83 5.17
N ILE A 178 -11.81 -8.13 5.01
CA ILE A 178 -13.14 -8.75 5.04
C ILE A 178 -13.80 -8.56 6.43
N SER A 179 -13.03 -8.76 7.50
CA SER A 179 -13.50 -8.55 8.87
C SER A 179 -13.80 -7.07 9.17
N ILE A 180 -13.05 -6.14 8.58
CA ILE A 180 -13.30 -4.69 8.68
C ILE A 180 -14.57 -4.31 7.94
N ILE A 181 -14.77 -4.80 6.71
CA ILE A 181 -16.01 -4.58 5.95
C ILE A 181 -17.21 -5.09 6.74
N SER A 182 -17.10 -6.31 7.30
CA SER A 182 -18.16 -6.90 8.12
C SER A 182 -18.45 -6.05 9.37
N SER A 183 -17.41 -5.67 10.12
CA SER A 183 -17.59 -4.90 11.36
C SER A 183 -18.21 -3.53 11.11
N LEU A 184 -17.78 -2.82 10.05
CA LEU A 184 -18.32 -1.52 9.68
C LEU A 184 -19.79 -1.60 9.27
N ARG A 185 -20.20 -2.64 8.54
CA ARG A 185 -21.61 -2.82 8.15
C ARG A 185 -22.53 -2.91 9.35
N TRP A 186 -22.11 -3.62 10.39
CA TRP A 186 -22.91 -3.81 11.59
C TRP A 186 -22.79 -2.65 12.59
N LYS A 187 -21.65 -1.96 12.63
CA LYS A 187 -21.42 -0.84 13.55
C LYS A 187 -22.01 0.48 13.06
N SER A 188 -21.98 0.76 11.75
CA SER A 188 -22.37 2.06 11.19
C SER A 188 -23.82 2.16 10.67
N CYS A 189 -24.58 1.06 10.68
CA CYS A 189 -25.98 0.94 10.20
C CYS A 189 -26.26 1.33 8.72
N GLU A 190 -25.30 1.90 7.98
CA GLU A 190 -25.44 2.29 6.57
C GLU A 190 -24.70 1.33 5.61
N SER A 191 -25.23 0.12 5.49
CA SER A 191 -24.56 -0.98 4.77
C SER A 191 -24.36 -0.77 3.26
N GLU A 192 -25.20 0.03 2.60
CA GLU A 192 -25.08 0.33 1.15
C GLU A 192 -23.97 1.33 0.85
N ASN A 193 -23.69 2.27 1.76
CA ASN A 193 -22.65 3.28 1.59
C ASN A 193 -21.24 2.66 1.59
N ILE A 194 -21.03 1.61 2.38
CA ILE A 194 -19.74 0.89 2.50
C ILE A 194 -19.27 0.29 1.17
N ASN A 195 -20.20 -0.15 0.31
CA ASN A 195 -19.85 -0.76 -0.97
C ASN A 195 -19.18 0.23 -1.94
N ASN A 196 -19.51 1.51 -1.80
CA ASN A 196 -19.02 2.59 -2.65
C ASN A 196 -17.75 3.25 -2.08
N LEU A 197 -17.25 2.78 -0.94
CA LEU A 197 -15.99 3.25 -0.37
C LEU A 197 -14.81 2.51 -0.98
N THR A 198 -13.70 3.22 -1.11
CA THR A 198 -12.39 2.63 -1.38
C THR A 198 -11.84 1.92 -0.14
N VAL A 199 -10.83 1.07 -0.33
CA VAL A 199 -10.13 0.41 0.80
C VAL A 199 -9.58 1.45 1.78
N TYR A 200 -9.00 2.54 1.27
CA TYR A 200 -8.48 3.63 2.08
C TYR A 200 -9.55 4.22 3.01
N GLN A 201 -10.71 4.58 2.44
CA GLN A 201 -11.82 5.18 3.18
C GLN A 201 -12.38 4.23 4.25
N LEU A 202 -12.34 2.92 4.02
CA LEU A 202 -12.73 1.94 5.03
C LEU A 202 -11.77 1.89 6.21
N TYR A 203 -10.46 1.86 5.95
CA TYR A 203 -9.47 1.92 7.03
C TYR A 203 -9.54 3.24 7.79
N ASP A 204 -9.78 4.35 7.10
CA ASP A 204 -10.00 5.66 7.73
C ASP A 204 -11.23 5.65 8.64
N GLY A 205 -12.38 5.24 8.11
CA GLY A 205 -13.64 5.14 8.84
C GLY A 205 -13.55 4.19 10.03
N PHE A 206 -12.88 3.04 9.87
CA PHE A 206 -12.64 2.10 10.96
C PHE A 206 -11.82 2.71 12.08
N SER A 207 -10.70 3.35 11.76
CA SER A 207 -9.86 4.04 12.75
C SER A 207 -10.59 5.20 13.41
N ARG A 208 -11.40 5.95 12.66
CA ARG A 208 -12.19 7.07 13.20
C ARG A 208 -13.27 6.59 14.16
N LEU A 209 -13.98 5.50 13.84
CA LEU A 209 -14.98 4.92 14.74
C LEU A 209 -14.35 4.40 16.04
N ASN A 210 -13.12 3.89 16.00
CA ASN A 210 -12.40 3.51 17.20
C ASN A 210 -12.03 4.74 18.04
N ALA A 211 -11.54 5.81 17.40
CA ALA A 211 -11.22 7.06 18.09
C ALA A 211 -12.47 7.72 18.74
N ILE A 212 -13.63 7.64 18.08
CA ILE A 212 -14.91 8.09 18.61
C ILE A 212 -15.28 7.28 19.86
N ASP A 213 -15.26 5.95 19.77
CA ASP A 213 -15.57 5.06 20.91
C ASP A 213 -14.62 5.31 22.08
N ASP A 214 -13.31 5.38 21.83
CA ASP A 214 -12.28 5.61 22.85
C ASP A 214 -12.48 6.93 23.58
N TYR A 215 -12.86 7.98 22.84
CA TYR A 215 -13.20 9.27 23.43
C TYR A 215 -14.46 9.18 24.30
N HIS A 216 -15.53 8.52 23.82
CA HIS A 216 -16.76 8.34 24.60
C HIS A 216 -16.55 7.48 25.85
N TYR A 217 -15.77 6.41 25.77
CA TYR A 217 -15.40 5.60 26.92
C TYR A 217 -14.55 6.39 27.93
N THR A 218 -13.63 7.23 27.43
CA THR A 218 -12.85 8.13 28.29
C THR A 218 -13.77 9.10 29.03
N LEU A 219 -14.73 9.74 28.34
CA LEU A 219 -15.72 10.62 28.98
C LEU A 219 -16.58 9.88 30.00
N THR A 220 -17.05 8.68 29.68
CA THR A 220 -17.82 7.84 30.61
C THR A 220 -17.00 7.49 31.86
N GLY A 221 -15.71 7.19 31.69
CA GLY A 221 -14.78 6.96 32.79
C GLY A 221 -14.60 8.20 33.67
N ILE A 222 -14.54 9.38 33.07
CA ILE A 222 -14.46 10.66 33.79
C ILE A 222 -15.75 10.90 34.58
N TYR A 223 -16.91 10.76 33.95
CA TYR A 223 -18.20 11.02 34.61
C TYR A 223 -18.54 10.01 35.72
N SER A 224 -18.07 8.77 35.59
CA SER A 224 -18.19 7.75 36.65
C SER A 224 -17.17 7.91 37.78
N GLY A 225 -16.23 8.85 37.67
CA GLY A 225 -15.15 9.06 38.64
C GLY A 225 -14.04 8.01 38.62
N THR A 226 -14.02 7.14 37.60
CA THR A 226 -13.02 6.07 37.46
C THR A 226 -11.75 6.53 36.74
N VAL A 227 -11.82 7.64 35.99
CA VAL A 227 -10.70 8.25 35.26
C VAL A 227 -10.53 9.70 35.70
N ASP A 228 -9.29 10.10 36.00
CA ASP A 228 -8.95 11.48 36.34
C ASP A 228 -8.89 12.36 35.07
N LEU A 229 -9.73 13.40 35.02
CA LEU A 229 -9.81 14.36 33.91
C LEU A 229 -8.45 14.97 33.57
N LYS A 230 -7.62 15.29 34.58
CA LYS A 230 -6.30 15.92 34.34
C LYS A 230 -5.32 14.95 33.69
N LYS A 231 -5.48 13.65 33.90
CA LYS A 231 -4.65 12.61 33.30
C LYS A 231 -5.16 12.14 31.94
N ALA A 232 -6.45 12.35 31.66
CA ALA A 232 -7.08 11.87 30.43
C ALA A 232 -6.70 12.66 29.16
N ASN A 233 -6.24 13.90 29.32
CA ASN A 233 -5.85 14.84 28.27
C ASN A 233 -6.77 14.81 27.02
N LEU A 234 -8.00 15.30 27.19
CA LEU A 234 -9.06 15.17 26.17
C LEU A 234 -8.73 15.83 24.83
N SER A 235 -7.89 16.88 24.80
CA SER A 235 -7.44 17.50 23.55
C SER A 235 -6.69 16.51 22.67
N ASP A 236 -5.85 15.67 23.27
CA ASP A 236 -4.99 14.72 22.56
C ASP A 236 -5.79 13.51 22.07
N LYS A 237 -6.89 13.21 22.76
CA LYS A 237 -7.80 12.10 22.42
C LYS A 237 -8.97 12.52 21.52
N HIS A 238 -9.10 13.80 21.17
CA HIS A 238 -10.23 14.26 20.39
C HIS A 238 -10.31 13.50 19.07
N TRP A 239 -11.49 12.93 18.77
CA TRP A 239 -11.63 12.01 17.64
C TRP A 239 -11.35 12.65 16.29
N ALA A 240 -11.29 13.99 16.17
CA ALA A 240 -10.96 14.71 14.94
C ALA A 240 -9.44 14.94 14.73
N ASN A 241 -8.60 14.51 15.69
CA ASN A 241 -7.16 14.63 15.56
C ASN A 241 -6.63 13.83 14.36
N ILE A 242 -5.43 14.21 13.90
CA ILE A 242 -4.72 13.50 12.84
C ILE A 242 -4.42 12.08 13.33
N ILE A 243 -4.96 11.09 12.64
CA ILE A 243 -4.69 9.68 12.93
C ILE A 243 -3.38 9.34 12.20
N LYS A 244 -2.32 9.07 12.97
CA LYS A 244 -1.08 8.53 12.39
C LYS A 244 -1.37 7.11 11.91
N LYS A 245 -1.29 6.90 10.60
CA LYS A 245 -1.38 5.59 9.93
C LYS A 245 0.03 5.06 9.72
#